data_AF-A0A955RA75-F1
#
_entry.id   AF-A0A955RA75-F1
#
_cell.length_a   1.000
_cell.length_b   1.000
_cell.length_c   1.000
_cell.angle_alpha   90.00
_cell.angle_beta   90.00
_cell.angle_gamma   90.00
#
_symmetry.space_group_name_H-M   'P 1'
#
loop_
_entity.id
_entity.type
_entity.pdbx_description
1 polymer ?
#
loop_
_entity_poly.entity_id
_entity_poly.type
_entity_poly.pdbx_seq_one_letter_code
_entity_poly.pdbx_strand_id
1 'polypeptide(L)'
;MMRLLVATSNVGTGYRDLAVMERVLLDADELDVTCVRPVTLTSGARTGRVREVDGFGLTNTISRADVAAWMLDEVARPGSEPRTPQIATAPTRSGGGT
;
A
#
# COMPACT_ATOMS: atom_id res chain seq x y z
N MET A 1 -16.56 -2.67 -17.99
CA MET A 1 -16.27 -4.12 -18.11
C MET A 1 -15.52 -4.69 -16.89
N MET A 2 -14.46 -4.04 -16.38
CA MET A 2 -13.74 -4.49 -15.15
C MET A 2 -14.55 -4.46 -13.84
N ARG A 3 -15.66 -3.72 -13.78
CA ARG A 3 -16.51 -3.60 -12.58
C ARG A 3 -17.34 -4.86 -12.29
N LEU A 4 -17.54 -5.75 -13.28
CA LEU A 4 -18.37 -6.95 -13.12
C LEU A 4 -17.54 -8.17 -12.66
N LEU A 5 -16.25 -8.24 -13.03
CA LEU A 5 -15.34 -9.32 -12.63
C LEU A 5 -14.83 -9.19 -11.18
N VAL A 6 -14.82 -7.97 -10.64
CA VAL A 6 -14.51 -7.70 -9.22
C VAL A 6 -15.70 -8.04 -8.31
N ALA A 7 -16.92 -8.01 -8.84
CA ALA A 7 -18.14 -8.31 -8.08
C ALA A 7 -18.38 -9.82 -7.84
N THR A 8 -17.79 -10.69 -8.67
CA THR A 8 -17.96 -12.15 -8.60
C THR A 8 -16.72 -12.92 -8.16
N SER A 9 -15.60 -12.24 -7.90
CA SER A 9 -14.38 -12.84 -7.38
C SER A 9 -14.16 -12.45 -5.92
N ASN A 10 -13.53 -13.33 -5.13
CA ASN A 10 -13.16 -13.09 -3.71
C ASN A 10 -12.43 -11.76 -3.46
N VAL A 11 -11.96 -11.10 -4.52
CA VAL A 11 -11.42 -9.74 -4.55
C VAL A 11 -12.43 -8.72 -4.03
N GLY A 12 -13.69 -8.75 -4.48
CA GLY A 12 -14.71 -7.78 -4.04
C GLY A 12 -15.11 -7.94 -2.58
N THR A 13 -15.13 -9.18 -2.07
CA THR A 13 -15.33 -9.44 -0.64
C THR A 13 -14.10 -9.06 0.17
N GLY A 14 -12.89 -9.42 -0.28
CA GLY A 14 -11.64 -9.04 0.37
C GLY A 14 -11.45 -7.51 0.49
N TYR A 15 -11.78 -6.74 -0.55
CA TYR A 15 -11.75 -5.28 -0.46
C TYR A 15 -12.78 -4.71 0.51
N ARG A 16 -13.98 -5.31 0.61
CA ARG A 16 -14.99 -4.89 1.59
C ARG A 16 -14.55 -5.20 3.01
N ASP A 17 -13.99 -6.39 3.25
CA ASP A 17 -13.50 -6.79 4.57
C ASP A 17 -12.34 -5.89 5.01
N LEU A 18 -11.42 -5.56 4.10
CA LEU A 18 -10.34 -4.60 4.37
C LEU A 18 -10.88 -3.20 4.70
N ALA A 19 -11.91 -2.73 3.99
CA ALA A 19 -12.52 -1.43 4.29
C ALA A 19 -13.23 -1.42 5.66
N VAL A 20 -13.86 -2.53 6.04
CA VAL A 20 -14.46 -2.69 7.38
C VAL A 20 -13.37 -2.71 8.46
N MET A 21 -12.31 -3.50 8.27
CA MET A 21 -11.17 -3.55 9.19
C MET A 21 -10.54 -2.16 9.36
N GLU A 22 -10.26 -1.48 8.26
CA GLU A 22 -9.66 -0.15 8.29
C GLU A 22 -10.53 0.83 9.06
N ARG A 23 -11.85 0.84 8.82
CA ARG A 23 -12.79 1.67 9.56
C ARG A 23 -12.74 1.39 11.07
N VAL A 24 -12.78 0.12 11.47
CA VAL A 24 -12.73 -0.25 12.90
C VAL A 24 -11.44 0.25 13.55
N LEU A 25 -10.31 0.15 12.86
CA LEU A 25 -9.03 0.63 13.37
C LEU A 25 -8.96 2.17 13.44
N LEU A 26 -9.50 2.86 12.44
CA LEU A 26 -9.47 4.34 12.37
C LEU A 26 -10.50 5.01 13.29
N ASP A 27 -11.60 4.33 13.61
CA ASP A 27 -12.64 4.83 14.53
C ASP A 27 -12.27 4.57 16.01
N ALA A 28 -11.15 3.90 16.30
CA ALA A 28 -10.68 3.66 17.66
C ALA A 28 -9.92 4.89 18.21
N ASP A 29 -10.52 5.58 19.18
CA ASP A 29 -10.00 6.85 19.73
C ASP A 29 -8.64 6.73 20.45
N GLU A 30 -8.31 5.54 20.97
CA GLU A 30 -7.11 5.31 21.79
C GLU A 30 -5.94 4.67 21.01
N LEU A 31 -6.09 4.47 19.70
CA LEU A 31 -5.09 3.77 18.89
C LEU A 31 -4.40 4.70 17.90
N ASP A 32 -3.10 4.91 18.10
CA ASP A 32 -2.22 5.47 17.08
C ASP A 32 -1.91 4.40 16.04
N VAL A 33 -2.65 4.42 14.92
CA VAL A 33 -2.58 3.40 13.87
C VAL A 33 -2.36 4.00 12.50
N THR A 34 -1.54 3.29 11.73
CA THR A 34 -1.31 3.53 10.29
C THR A 34 -1.71 2.28 9.50
N CYS A 35 -2.79 2.40 8.72
CA CYS A 35 -3.30 1.36 7.84
C CYS A 35 -2.66 1.47 6.45
N VAL A 36 -1.45 0.90 6.29
CA VAL A 36 -0.72 0.91 5.01
C VAL A 36 -1.46 0.14 3.90
N ARG A 37 -1.53 0.73 2.70
CA ARG A 37 -2.20 0.18 1.52
C ARG A 37 -1.17 -0.11 0.42
N PRO A 38 -0.50 -1.27 0.43
CA PRO A 38 0.39 -1.62 -0.67
C PRO A 38 -0.42 -1.86 -1.96
N VAL A 39 0.16 -1.46 -3.08
CA VAL A 39 -0.29 -1.92 -4.41
C VAL A 39 0.05 -3.41 -4.62
N THR A 40 -0.11 -3.92 -5.84
CA THR A 40 0.17 -5.32 -6.19
C THR A 40 1.51 -5.81 -5.62
N LEU A 41 1.44 -6.80 -4.73
CA LEU A 41 2.61 -7.36 -4.06
C LEU A 41 3.41 -8.27 -5.00
N THR A 42 4.71 -8.11 -4.97
CA THR A 42 5.66 -8.97 -5.68
C THR A 42 6.66 -9.61 -4.72
N SER A 43 7.32 -10.65 -5.20
CA SER A 43 8.47 -11.27 -4.52
C SER A 43 9.77 -10.63 -5.03
N GLY A 44 10.83 -10.71 -4.22
CA GLY A 44 12.14 -10.18 -4.59
C GLY A 44 12.85 -9.52 -3.41
N ALA A 45 14.07 -9.05 -3.66
CA ALA A 45 14.85 -8.32 -2.67
C ALA A 45 14.28 -6.91 -2.43
N ARG A 46 14.61 -6.33 -1.26
CA ARG A 46 14.33 -4.93 -0.95
C ARG A 46 14.96 -4.03 -2.01
N THR A 47 14.18 -3.14 -2.60
CA THR A 47 14.65 -2.18 -3.60
C THR A 47 14.97 -0.81 -3.00
N GLY A 48 14.38 -0.48 -1.85
CA GLY A 48 14.54 0.83 -1.20
C GLY A 48 13.89 1.98 -1.96
N ARG A 49 13.04 1.69 -2.96
CA ARG A 49 12.41 2.69 -3.83
C ARG A 49 10.92 2.89 -3.50
N VAL A 50 10.53 2.76 -2.24
CA VAL A 50 9.14 2.94 -1.82
C VAL A 50 8.76 4.41 -1.94
N ARG A 51 7.55 4.68 -2.46
CA ARG A 51 6.94 6.01 -2.48
C ARG A 51 5.45 5.91 -2.15
N GLU A 52 4.91 6.98 -1.60
CA GLU A 52 3.46 7.16 -1.51
C GLU A 52 2.86 7.54 -2.87
N VAL A 53 1.61 7.12 -3.09
CA VAL A 53 0.86 7.34 -4.32
C VAL A 53 -0.58 7.73 -4.00
N ASP A 54 -1.19 8.61 -4.78
CA ASP A 54 -2.58 9.03 -4.55
C ASP A 54 -3.64 7.99 -5.00
N GLY A 55 -3.21 6.89 -5.62
CA GLY A 55 -4.13 5.87 -6.13
C GLY A 55 -3.49 4.62 -6.74
N PHE A 56 -4.33 3.62 -6.99
CA PHE A 56 -3.95 2.38 -7.66
C PHE A 56 -3.66 2.63 -9.15
N GLY A 57 -2.39 2.85 -9.49
CA GLY A 57 -1.93 2.73 -10.88
C GLY A 57 -1.99 1.27 -11.32
N LEU A 58 -2.53 1.01 -12.52
CA LEU A 58 -2.74 -0.35 -13.06
C LEU A 58 -1.47 -1.22 -13.09
N THR A 59 -0.30 -0.61 -13.16
CA THR A 59 1.00 -1.28 -13.25
C THR A 59 1.87 -1.10 -12.00
N ASN A 60 1.35 -0.42 -10.97
CA ASN A 60 2.10 -0.21 -9.74
C ASN A 60 2.26 -1.54 -9.01
N THR A 61 3.49 -1.85 -8.63
CA THR A 61 3.85 -3.04 -7.85
C THR A 61 4.75 -2.63 -6.69
N ILE A 62 4.84 -3.47 -5.66
CA ILE A 62 5.78 -3.30 -4.56
C ILE A 62 6.23 -4.65 -4.02
N SER A 63 7.52 -4.80 -3.69
CA SER A 63 8.02 -6.05 -3.12
C SER A 63 7.58 -6.22 -1.66
N ARG A 64 7.30 -7.46 -1.23
CA ARG A 64 7.01 -7.75 0.19
C ARG A 64 8.15 -7.30 1.13
N ALA A 65 9.39 -7.38 0.67
CA ALA A 65 10.56 -6.93 1.42
C ALA A 65 10.58 -5.41 1.62
N ASP A 66 10.16 -4.65 0.61
CA ASP A 66 10.00 -3.20 0.70
C ASP A 66 8.84 -2.80 1.62
N VAL A 67 7.70 -3.51 1.58
CA VAL A 67 6.58 -3.28 2.50
C VAL A 67 7.02 -3.48 3.96
N ALA A 68 7.69 -4.60 4.25
CA ALA A 68 8.16 -4.90 5.60
C ALA A 68 9.15 -3.83 6.12
N ALA A 69 10.08 -3.40 5.26
CA ALA A 69 11.01 -2.33 5.60
C ALA A 69 10.29 -1.01 5.86
N TRP A 70 9.35 -0.63 4.99
CA TRP A 70 8.57 0.60 5.15
C TRP A 70 7.76 0.58 6.46
N MET A 71 7.12 -0.54 6.80
CA MET A 71 6.37 -0.68 8.06
C MET A 71 7.27 -0.51 9.29
N LEU A 72 8.49 -1.04 9.25
CA LEU A 72 9.45 -0.87 10.34
C LEU A 72 9.92 0.59 10.46
N ASP A 73 10.21 1.23 9.32
CA ASP A 73 10.61 2.63 9.27
C ASP A 73 9.46 3.56 9.76
N GLU A 74 8.21 3.20 9.50
CA GLU A 74 7.02 3.95 9.94
C GLU A 74 6.83 3.88 11.46
N VAL A 75 6.92 2.69 12.05
CA VAL A 75 6.82 2.51 13.51
C VAL A 75 7.91 3.26 14.27
N ALA A 76 9.07 3.45 13.64
CA ALA A 76 10.19 4.21 14.23
C ALA A 76 10.06 5.74 14.06
N ARG A 77 9.09 6.24 13.27
CA ARG A 77 8.95 7.67 12.99
C ARG A 77 8.16 8.37 14.12
N PRO A 78 8.71 9.42 14.74
CA PRO A 78 7.99 10.20 15.74
C PRO A 78 6.92 11.08 15.09
N GLY A 79 5.67 11.01 15.58
CA GLY A 79 4.54 11.80 15.08
C GLY A 79 4.02 11.25 13.76
N SER A 80 3.07 10.31 13.82
CA SER A 80 2.52 9.64 12.65
C SER A 80 1.72 10.60 11.75
N GLU A 81 2.08 10.66 10.47
CA GLU A 81 1.29 11.25 9.37
C GLU A 81 0.82 10.11 8.43
N PRO A 82 0.05 10.42 7.37
CA PRO A 82 -1.35 10.00 7.18
C PRO A 82 -1.71 8.58 7.64
N ARG A 83 -2.91 8.42 8.22
CA ARG A 83 -3.40 7.14 8.76
C ARG A 83 -3.61 6.03 7.73
N THR A 84 -3.57 6.31 6.42
CA THR A 84 -3.83 5.33 5.36
C THR A 84 -2.94 5.51 4.12
N PRO A 85 -1.60 5.43 4.24
CA PRO A 85 -0.70 5.71 3.14
C PRO A 85 -0.77 4.58 2.11
N GLN A 86 -0.87 4.96 0.84
CA GLN A 86 -0.82 4.00 -0.26
C GLN A 86 0.58 3.97 -0.86
N ILE A 87 1.23 2.80 -0.90
CA ILE A 87 2.65 2.68 -1.24
C ILE A 87 2.90 1.82 -2.48
N ALA A 88 3.88 2.23 -3.29
CA ALA A 88 4.34 1.53 -4.48
C ALA A 88 5.87 1.62 -4.66
N THR A 89 6.47 0.73 -5.44
CA THR A 89 7.84 0.90 -5.93
C THR A 89 7.88 1.99 -6.99
N ALA A 90 8.78 2.95 -6.84
CA ALA A 90 9.02 4.00 -7.84
C ALA A 90 9.54 3.38 -9.16
N PRO A 91 9.12 3.90 -10.32
CA PRO A 91 9.63 3.46 -11.62
C PRO A 91 11.16 3.54 -11.67
N THR A 92 11.78 2.61 -12.39
CA THR A 92 13.21 2.74 -12.71
C THR A 92 13.37 3.93 -13.65
N ARG A 93 14.18 4.94 -13.28
CA ARG A 93 14.50 6.02 -14.23
C ARG A 93 15.23 5.39 -15.41
N SER A 94 14.65 5.43 -16.60
CA SER A 94 15.43 5.18 -17.81
C SER A 94 16.48 6.28 -17.91
N GLY A 95 17.76 5.90 -17.85
CA GLY A 95 18.85 6.85 -18.09
C GLY A 95 18.65 7.52 -19.44
N GLY A 96 18.37 8.82 -19.43
CA GLY A 96 18.46 9.65 -20.62
C GLY A 96 19.93 9.78 -20.98
N GLY A 97 20.34 9.08 -22.03
CA GLY A 97 21.59 9.36 -22.71
C GLY A 97 21.48 10.70 -23.43
N THR A 98 22.43 11.58 -23.19
CA THR A 98 22.93 12.54 -24.19
C THR A 98 24.41 12.71 -23.94
#